data_AF-A0A1M3E6Q8-F1
#
_entry.id   AF-A0A1M3E6Q8-F1
#
_cell.length_a   1.000
_cell.length_b   1.000
_cell.length_c   1.000
_cell.angle_alpha   90.00
_cell.angle_beta   90.00
_cell.angle_gamma   90.00
#
_symmetry.space_group_name_H-M   'P 1'
#
loop_
_entity.id
_entity.type
_entity.pdbx_description
1 polymer ?
#
loop_
_entity_poly.entity_id
_entity_poly.type
_entity_poly.pdbx_seq_one_letter_code
_entity_poly.pdbx_strand_id
1 'polypeptide(L)'
;MKIKNSMNKSIYSKLVIVLSLLTGSVMQSTAQNCPTVNCTNTFSGSYVTVNSGQVYCLSSGSWSGGVTLNAGGTIYVAPGASLNIDYVNGDFNGKIINCGNLSMSLWNNPRNAEIINYGTLTSNGIQNLTGSITNYGTVDIPQFTTNGATLINYKKMNLKSVSLQNTTLRNHDTFVVNGNFYALNGGTIDNRVNAYMSLNNSYGNTELAGTVENTGTMIMRNANSGNGISRKVNNYGVMKISDAVVVGSTAYFTNDSLLEFVNIGSVNLQGSSILQNNKRLNVTSGNIDLNSSNTQFVNNGMAKVSGTIAQNAAGSIVVNNCRMFAANYFIGNGITTNKGLIWVTGDFKVEGLPSEVKNDTTGFIRGANFRNSGKITGYGSFYFTGNTDFNSAGIFAGSSASHPIVFFDASPTGNQIFDTYVQNNPAVNTIRPGSLTPMDTTSYNCSPAFAIAGFPPSAALVYKQVCSNAPIQINLNDYVTPHATTNSRTFTVQLNSAKFFDYYNKNNVTNNTNSLNIDGKGTFVLNPATGIIIFTPSANFTQGEVIAQYVISNAANGETMTYPSNKTNITITIGSGYSSPIITVKPQ
;
A
#
# COMPACT_ATOMS: atom_id res chain seq x y z
N MET A 1 35.15 48.74 -2.56
CA MET A 1 34.21 49.61 -3.32
C MET A 1 32.81 49.39 -2.75
N LYS A 2 32.22 50.43 -2.15
CA LYS A 2 30.89 50.44 -1.51
C LYS A 2 29.78 50.63 -2.56
N ILE A 3 28.54 50.43 -2.09
CA ILE A 3 27.24 50.92 -2.59
C ILE A 3 26.52 49.92 -3.52
N LYS A 4 25.24 49.56 -3.41
CA LYS A 4 24.14 49.55 -2.40
C LYS A 4 22.87 49.24 -3.23
N ASN A 5 21.95 48.43 -2.68
CA ASN A 5 20.47 48.56 -2.77
C ASN A 5 19.80 48.51 -4.18
N SER A 6 18.57 48.01 -4.38
CA SER A 6 17.41 47.90 -3.50
C SER A 6 16.30 47.00 -4.10
N MET A 7 15.54 46.35 -3.20
CA MET A 7 14.06 46.24 -3.17
C MET A 7 13.36 45.46 -4.32
N ASN A 8 12.30 44.66 -4.09
CA ASN A 8 11.25 44.85 -3.11
C ASN A 8 10.51 43.53 -2.75
N LYS A 9 10.36 43.31 -1.44
CA LYS A 9 9.29 42.51 -0.82
C LYS A 9 7.98 43.28 -0.93
N SER A 10 7.02 42.77 -1.71
CA SER A 10 5.57 43.04 -1.60
C SER A 10 4.96 42.25 -2.76
N ILE A 11 4.18 41.18 -2.57
CA ILE A 11 2.74 41.26 -2.34
C ILE A 11 2.33 39.99 -1.58
N TYR A 12 2.18 40.14 -0.27
CA TYR A 12 1.40 39.24 0.60
C TYR A 12 0.46 40.15 1.37
N SER A 13 -0.75 40.40 0.85
CA SER A 13 -1.97 40.67 1.63
C SER A 13 -3.14 41.07 0.73
N LYS A 14 -4.34 40.57 1.09
CA LYS A 14 -5.70 40.88 0.59
C LYS A 14 -6.06 40.12 -0.71
N LEU A 15 -7.15 39.35 -0.80
CA LEU A 15 -8.51 39.58 -0.30
C LEU A 15 -9.28 38.24 -0.27
N VAL A 16 -10.17 38.09 0.72
CA VAL A 16 -11.08 36.95 0.97
C VAL A 16 -12.47 37.25 0.37
N ILE A 17 -13.29 36.20 0.15
CA ILE A 17 -14.70 36.12 -0.33
C ILE A 17 -14.81 36.28 -1.87
N VAL A 18 -15.51 35.47 -2.69
CA VAL A 18 -16.89 34.93 -2.59
C VAL A 18 -17.15 33.76 -3.59
N LEU A 19 -18.07 32.88 -3.16
CA LEU A 19 -19.05 32.06 -3.89
C LEU A 19 -18.68 30.78 -4.67
N SER A 20 -19.21 29.70 -4.10
CA SER A 20 -19.69 28.46 -4.70
C SER A 20 -20.46 28.61 -6.02
N LEU A 21 -20.13 27.75 -6.98
CA LEU A 21 -21.07 27.20 -7.96
C LEU A 21 -20.83 25.69 -8.05
N LEU A 22 -21.90 24.92 -7.83
CA LEU A 22 -21.94 23.47 -7.91
C LEU A 22 -21.58 22.99 -9.31
N THR A 23 -20.75 21.95 -9.41
CA THR A 23 -21.09 20.68 -10.09
C THR A 23 -20.04 19.61 -9.72
N GLY A 24 -20.50 18.40 -9.38
CA GLY A 24 -19.69 17.17 -9.39
C GLY A 24 -18.81 16.90 -8.17
N SER A 25 -19.43 16.45 -7.07
CA SER A 25 -18.86 15.53 -6.05
C SER A 25 -17.33 15.57 -5.81
N VAL A 26 -16.88 16.63 -5.16
CA VAL A 26 -15.60 16.62 -4.42
C VAL A 26 -15.90 16.10 -3.02
N MET A 27 -15.50 14.87 -2.68
CA MET A 27 -15.40 14.48 -1.27
C MET A 27 -14.19 15.18 -0.64
N GLN A 28 -14.29 16.49 -0.50
CA GLN A 28 -13.45 17.28 0.41
C GLN A 28 -13.94 17.03 1.84
N SER A 29 -13.01 17.09 2.79
CA SER A 29 -13.24 17.08 4.23
C SER A 29 -13.95 18.37 4.71
N THR A 30 -15.00 18.81 4.02
CA THR A 30 -15.88 19.86 4.50
C THR A 30 -16.51 19.38 5.80
N ALA A 31 -16.52 20.24 6.82
CA ALA A 31 -17.30 19.96 8.01
C ALA A 31 -18.74 19.71 7.54
N GLN A 32 -19.21 18.47 7.65
CA GLN A 32 -20.59 18.17 7.35
C GLN A 32 -21.41 18.68 8.53
N ASN A 33 -22.36 19.56 8.21
CA ASN A 33 -23.25 20.09 9.22
C ASN A 33 -24.19 18.98 9.68
N CYS A 34 -24.50 19.00 10.98
CA CYS A 34 -25.57 18.19 11.51
C CYS A 34 -26.87 18.45 10.71
N PRO A 35 -27.57 17.41 10.25
CA PRO A 35 -28.82 17.59 9.56
C PRO A 35 -29.92 18.05 10.52
N THR A 36 -30.86 18.84 10.00
CA THR A 36 -32.14 19.07 10.67
C THR A 36 -33.04 17.85 10.47
N VAL A 37 -33.70 17.41 11.53
CA VAL A 37 -34.56 16.21 11.50
C VAL A 37 -35.94 16.56 12.07
N ASN A 38 -36.99 16.06 11.43
CA ASN A 38 -38.37 16.21 11.91
C ASN A 38 -38.66 15.15 12.98
N CYS A 39 -38.96 15.61 14.20
CA CYS A 39 -39.19 14.76 15.34
C CYS A 39 -40.64 14.27 15.37
N THR A 40 -40.86 12.97 15.61
CA THR A 40 -42.19 12.44 15.88
C THR A 40 -42.44 12.28 17.39
N ASN A 41 -41.38 12.13 18.18
CA ASN A 41 -41.44 11.93 19.63
C ASN A 41 -40.26 12.61 20.34
N THR A 42 -40.39 12.77 21.66
CA THR A 42 -39.32 13.23 22.56
C THR A 42 -38.98 12.16 23.59
N PHE A 43 -37.76 12.22 24.13
CA PHE A 43 -37.34 11.30 25.19
C PHE A 43 -38.06 11.62 26.50
N SER A 44 -38.67 10.60 27.12
CA SER A 44 -39.29 10.68 28.44
C SER A 44 -39.25 9.31 29.13
N GLY A 45 -39.34 9.31 30.46
CA GLY A 45 -39.23 8.10 31.27
C GLY A 45 -37.82 7.50 31.29
N SER A 46 -37.70 6.30 31.85
CA SER A 46 -36.44 5.54 31.98
C SER A 46 -36.17 4.57 30.82
N TYR A 47 -37.11 4.46 29.88
CA TYR A 47 -37.07 3.48 28.80
C TYR A 47 -37.85 3.97 27.57
N VAL A 48 -37.29 3.78 26.37
CA VAL A 48 -37.96 4.10 25.10
C VAL A 48 -37.84 2.97 24.09
N THR A 49 -38.93 2.73 23.34
CA THR A 49 -38.94 1.86 22.16
C THR A 49 -39.16 2.73 20.92
N VAL A 50 -38.22 2.64 19.97
CA VAL A 50 -38.26 3.40 18.72
C VAL A 50 -38.60 2.45 17.57
N ASN A 51 -39.82 2.55 17.07
CA ASN A 51 -40.35 1.70 16.00
C ASN A 51 -40.10 2.28 14.61
N SER A 52 -40.33 1.46 13.57
CA SER A 52 -40.24 1.89 12.18
C SER A 52 -41.05 3.16 11.92
N GLY A 53 -40.42 4.14 11.24
CA GLY A 53 -41.03 5.44 10.92
C GLY A 53 -41.03 6.45 12.07
N GLN A 54 -40.67 6.05 13.30
CA GLN A 54 -40.56 6.97 14.43
C GLN A 54 -39.18 7.65 14.48
N VAL A 55 -39.18 8.93 14.84
CA VAL A 55 -37.99 9.73 15.09
C VAL A 55 -38.06 10.31 16.50
N TYR A 56 -37.23 9.79 17.41
CA TYR A 56 -37.10 10.32 18.76
C TYR A 56 -35.98 11.35 18.82
N CYS A 57 -36.31 12.56 19.27
CA CYS A 57 -35.34 13.65 19.38
C CYS A 57 -35.07 14.03 20.82
N LEU A 58 -33.78 14.14 21.15
CA LEU A 58 -33.32 14.87 22.33
C LEU A 58 -32.83 16.24 21.87
N SER A 59 -33.69 17.26 21.99
CA SER A 59 -33.43 18.61 21.47
C SER A 59 -32.50 19.45 22.34
N SER A 60 -32.42 19.15 23.63
CA SER A 60 -31.53 19.81 24.60
C SER A 60 -31.42 18.96 25.88
N GLY A 61 -30.55 19.36 26.81
CA GLY A 61 -30.43 18.73 28.12
C GLY A 61 -29.74 17.37 28.08
N SER A 62 -30.02 16.51 29.06
CA SER A 62 -29.45 15.17 29.15
C SER A 62 -30.53 14.14 29.42
N TRP A 63 -30.43 12.97 28.80
CA TRP A 63 -31.29 11.83 29.07
C TRP A 63 -30.46 10.57 29.26
N SER A 64 -30.88 9.73 30.22
CA SER A 64 -30.28 8.44 30.53
C SER A 64 -31.36 7.39 30.67
N GLY A 65 -31.20 6.23 30.04
CA GLY A 65 -32.14 5.14 30.18
C GLY A 65 -31.95 4.01 29.18
N GLY A 66 -32.90 3.09 29.16
CA GLY A 66 -32.91 1.93 28.27
C GLY A 66 -33.52 2.22 26.90
N VAL A 67 -32.99 1.57 25.86
CA VAL A 67 -33.47 1.74 24.48
C VAL A 67 -33.72 0.38 23.82
N THR A 68 -34.88 0.24 23.16
CA THR A 68 -35.06 -0.64 22.00
C THR A 68 -35.08 0.21 20.74
N LEU A 69 -34.23 -0.09 19.78
CA LEU A 69 -34.16 0.61 18.50
C LEU A 69 -34.45 -0.39 17.37
N ASN A 70 -35.71 -0.48 16.98
CA ASN A 70 -36.15 -1.39 15.93
C ASN A 70 -35.72 -0.88 14.54
N ALA A 71 -35.65 -1.80 13.57
CA ALA A 71 -35.35 -1.44 12.19
C ALA A 71 -36.34 -0.37 11.66
N GLY A 72 -35.80 0.63 10.96
CA GLY A 72 -36.56 1.77 10.46
C GLY A 72 -36.86 2.87 11.49
N GLY A 73 -36.54 2.66 12.78
CA GLY A 73 -36.60 3.69 13.81
C GLY A 73 -35.36 4.60 13.80
N THR A 74 -35.53 5.86 14.19
CA THR A 74 -34.43 6.85 14.25
C THR A 74 -34.35 7.55 15.60
N ILE A 75 -33.13 7.69 16.13
CA ILE A 75 -32.80 8.55 17.26
C ILE A 75 -31.98 9.74 16.74
N TYR A 76 -32.34 10.94 17.17
CA TYR A 76 -31.62 12.18 16.90
C TYR A 76 -31.19 12.86 18.21
N VAL A 77 -29.90 13.19 18.31
CA VAL A 77 -29.33 13.94 19.44
C VAL A 77 -28.90 15.30 18.92
N ALA A 78 -29.58 16.37 19.35
CA ALA A 78 -29.31 17.72 18.88
C ALA A 78 -27.97 18.27 19.43
N PRO A 79 -27.39 19.30 18.79
CA PRO A 79 -26.25 20.02 19.35
C PRO A 79 -26.51 20.48 20.79
N GLY A 80 -25.54 20.26 21.69
CA GLY A 80 -25.65 20.62 23.11
C GLY A 80 -26.46 19.64 23.97
N ALA A 81 -27.15 18.66 23.37
CA ALA A 81 -27.80 17.58 24.11
C ALA A 81 -26.83 16.43 24.43
N SER A 82 -27.10 15.68 25.50
CA SER A 82 -26.33 14.49 25.87
C SER A 82 -27.23 13.27 26.08
N LEU A 83 -27.09 12.27 25.23
CA LEU A 83 -27.82 11.01 25.32
C LEU A 83 -26.92 9.92 25.89
N ASN A 84 -27.32 9.31 26.99
CA ASN A 84 -26.68 8.13 27.57
C ASN A 84 -27.63 6.92 27.46
N ILE A 85 -27.28 5.93 26.65
CA ILE A 85 -28.02 4.67 26.55
C ILE A 85 -27.41 3.70 27.55
N ASP A 86 -28.04 3.57 28.71
CA ASP A 86 -27.54 2.75 29.84
C ASP A 86 -27.57 1.27 29.51
N TYR A 87 -28.64 0.83 28.84
CA TYR A 87 -28.81 -0.56 28.43
C TYR A 87 -29.65 -0.65 27.16
N VAL A 88 -29.38 -1.69 26.38
CA VAL A 88 -30.21 -2.06 25.23
C VAL A 88 -31.10 -3.22 25.63
N ASN A 89 -32.42 -3.02 25.52
CA ASN A 89 -33.41 -4.08 25.72
C ASN A 89 -33.92 -4.51 24.33
N GLY A 90 -33.80 -5.78 23.96
CA GLY A 90 -34.23 -6.23 22.62
C GLY A 90 -33.34 -5.70 21.48
N ASP A 91 -33.97 -5.29 20.38
CA ASP A 91 -33.32 -4.94 19.11
C ASP A 91 -32.57 -3.61 19.13
N PHE A 92 -31.52 -3.53 18.30
CA PHE A 92 -30.73 -2.30 18.09
C PHE A 92 -30.25 -2.23 16.63
N ASN A 93 -31.22 -2.05 15.74
CA ASN A 93 -31.11 -2.23 14.29
C ASN A 93 -31.59 -1.00 13.50
N GLY A 94 -31.91 0.11 14.18
CA GLY A 94 -32.32 1.37 13.57
C GLY A 94 -31.15 2.34 13.36
N LYS A 95 -31.48 3.62 13.23
CA LYS A 95 -30.54 4.69 12.91
C LYS A 95 -30.33 5.64 14.09
N ILE A 96 -29.10 6.08 14.31
CA ILE A 96 -28.76 7.13 15.25
C ILE A 96 -28.04 8.26 14.52
N ILE A 97 -28.52 9.49 14.69
CA ILE A 97 -27.89 10.71 14.21
C ILE A 97 -27.46 11.50 15.44
N ASN A 98 -26.17 11.51 15.75
CA ASN A 98 -25.63 12.21 16.91
C ASN A 98 -24.97 13.52 16.53
N CYS A 99 -25.51 14.64 16.99
CA CYS A 99 -24.90 15.96 16.84
C CYS A 99 -24.50 16.60 18.18
N GLY A 100 -24.82 15.95 19.30
CA GLY A 100 -24.42 16.33 20.64
C GLY A 100 -23.41 15.33 21.19
N ASN A 101 -23.64 14.87 22.42
CA ASN A 101 -22.87 13.81 23.05
C ASN A 101 -23.68 12.52 23.11
N LEU A 102 -23.14 11.43 22.59
CA LEU A 102 -23.71 10.10 22.67
C LEU A 102 -22.77 9.22 23.50
N SER A 103 -23.31 8.64 24.56
CA SER A 103 -22.71 7.55 25.31
C SER A 103 -23.59 6.32 25.15
N MET A 104 -23.03 5.19 24.72
CA MET A 104 -23.75 3.92 24.66
C MET A 104 -22.78 2.77 24.80
N SER A 105 -23.19 1.67 25.43
CA SER A 105 -22.38 0.44 25.49
C SER A 105 -23.14 -0.72 24.85
N LEU A 106 -22.49 -1.43 23.94
CA LEU A 106 -23.06 -2.58 23.22
C LEU A 106 -22.21 -3.81 23.52
N TRP A 107 -22.79 -4.82 24.15
CA TRP A 107 -22.07 -6.02 24.61
C TRP A 107 -22.64 -7.29 23.99
N ASN A 108 -21.75 -8.19 23.59
CA ASN A 108 -21.96 -9.59 23.15
C ASN A 108 -22.85 -9.82 21.92
N ASN A 109 -24.04 -9.23 21.88
CA ASN A 109 -25.04 -9.49 20.85
C ASN A 109 -24.75 -8.71 19.57
N PRO A 110 -24.90 -9.34 18.38
CA PRO A 110 -24.81 -8.63 17.11
C PRO A 110 -25.81 -7.48 17.04
N ARG A 111 -25.33 -6.26 16.78
CA ARG A 111 -26.19 -5.06 16.63
C ARG A 111 -26.02 -4.46 15.24
N ASN A 112 -27.12 -4.27 14.51
CA ASN A 112 -27.11 -3.77 13.14
C ASN A 112 -27.46 -2.28 13.01
N ALA A 113 -27.15 -1.47 14.03
CA ALA A 113 -27.46 -0.05 14.00
C ALA A 113 -26.59 0.73 12.99
N GLU A 114 -27.21 1.71 12.33
CA GLU A 114 -26.51 2.75 11.56
C GLU A 114 -26.26 3.95 12.46
N ILE A 115 -25.00 4.30 12.71
CA ILE A 115 -24.63 5.43 13.56
C ILE A 115 -23.95 6.50 12.70
N ILE A 116 -24.53 7.70 12.65
CA ILE A 116 -23.94 8.87 12.02
C ILE A 116 -23.57 9.87 13.13
N ASN A 117 -22.27 10.03 13.35
CA ASN A 117 -21.74 10.86 14.43
C ASN A 117 -21.16 12.18 13.89
N TYR A 118 -21.85 13.30 14.14
CA TYR A 118 -21.36 14.66 13.93
C TYR A 118 -20.75 15.27 15.21
N GLY A 119 -21.22 14.83 16.38
CA GLY A 119 -20.75 15.30 17.68
C GLY A 119 -19.69 14.36 18.30
N THR A 120 -19.88 14.03 19.57
CA THR A 120 -18.99 13.13 20.32
C THR A 120 -19.68 11.79 20.57
N LEU A 121 -19.07 10.69 20.17
CA LEU A 121 -19.46 9.33 20.53
C LEU A 121 -18.44 8.76 21.52
N THR A 122 -18.91 8.38 22.70
CA THR A 122 -18.13 7.67 23.72
C THR A 122 -18.80 6.35 24.09
N SER A 123 -18.04 5.42 24.62
CA SER A 123 -18.55 4.11 25.05
C SER A 123 -17.59 3.46 26.04
N ASN A 124 -18.10 2.59 26.92
CA ASN A 124 -17.23 1.64 27.64
C ASN A 124 -16.83 0.44 26.75
N GLY A 125 -17.62 0.18 25.71
CA GLY A 125 -17.35 -0.85 24.74
C GLY A 125 -18.45 -0.93 23.70
N ILE A 126 -18.06 -1.02 22.42
CA ILE A 126 -18.95 -1.43 21.34
C ILE A 126 -18.43 -2.77 20.84
N GLN A 127 -19.20 -3.83 21.06
CA GLN A 127 -18.84 -5.17 20.64
C GLN A 127 -19.83 -5.73 19.63
N ASN A 128 -19.30 -6.50 18.67
CA ASN A 128 -20.06 -7.24 17.67
C ASN A 128 -21.01 -6.34 16.84
N LEU A 129 -20.59 -5.11 16.56
CA LEU A 129 -21.35 -4.24 15.65
C LEU A 129 -21.31 -4.86 14.24
N THR A 130 -22.47 -5.06 13.63
CA THR A 130 -22.62 -5.54 12.25
C THR A 130 -23.10 -4.45 11.31
N GLY A 131 -23.63 -3.35 11.86
CA GLY A 131 -24.12 -2.20 11.12
C GLY A 131 -23.00 -1.27 10.68
N SER A 132 -23.15 0.03 10.92
CA SER A 132 -22.18 1.02 10.45
C SER A 132 -21.94 2.18 11.40
N ILE A 133 -20.74 2.76 11.30
CA ILE A 133 -20.42 4.05 11.91
C ILE A 133 -19.88 4.95 10.80
N THR A 134 -20.56 6.08 10.56
CA THR A 134 -20.02 7.20 9.78
C THR A 134 -19.70 8.34 10.73
N ASN A 135 -18.43 8.68 10.86
CA ASN A 135 -17.94 9.68 11.81
C ASN A 135 -17.50 10.97 11.10
N TYR A 136 -18.20 12.06 11.38
CA TYR A 136 -17.86 13.45 11.07
C TYR A 136 -17.42 14.25 12.30
N GLY A 137 -17.39 13.64 13.49
CA GLY A 137 -17.01 14.27 14.76
C GLY A 137 -15.88 13.52 15.47
N THR A 138 -16.03 13.28 16.77
CA THR A 138 -15.07 12.52 17.58
C THR A 138 -15.67 11.21 18.06
N VAL A 139 -14.91 10.12 17.91
CA VAL A 139 -15.22 8.81 18.51
C VAL A 139 -14.09 8.45 19.48
N ASP A 140 -14.43 8.09 20.72
CA ASP A 140 -13.49 7.60 21.73
C ASP A 140 -14.04 6.33 22.39
N ILE A 141 -13.43 5.18 22.09
CA ILE A 141 -13.93 3.87 22.54
C ILE A 141 -12.78 2.96 22.98
N PRO A 142 -12.75 2.47 24.24
CA PRO A 142 -11.67 1.65 24.74
C PRO A 142 -11.72 0.21 24.22
N GLN A 143 -12.90 -0.37 24.02
CA GLN A 143 -13.07 -1.72 23.45
C GLN A 143 -14.00 -1.67 22.24
N PHE A 144 -13.48 -2.02 21.07
CA PHE A 144 -14.22 -1.87 19.83
C PHE A 144 -14.10 -3.13 18.97
N THR A 145 -15.20 -3.86 18.81
CA THR A 145 -15.25 -5.05 17.96
C THR A 145 -16.41 -4.98 16.97
N THR A 146 -16.14 -5.43 15.76
CA THR A 146 -17.10 -5.41 14.65
C THR A 146 -17.13 -6.75 13.96
N ASN A 147 -18.22 -7.05 13.27
CA ASN A 147 -18.42 -8.26 12.50
C ASN A 147 -19.21 -7.96 11.23
N GLY A 148 -18.52 -7.81 10.10
CA GLY A 148 -19.13 -7.41 8.83
C GLY A 148 -19.51 -5.92 8.74
N ALA A 149 -19.08 -5.10 9.69
CA ALA A 149 -19.47 -3.68 9.74
C ALA A 149 -18.83 -2.83 8.64
N THR A 150 -19.40 -1.64 8.45
CA THR A 150 -18.78 -0.56 7.66
C THR A 150 -18.45 0.64 8.54
N LEU A 151 -17.20 1.07 8.52
CA LEU A 151 -16.69 2.20 9.28
C LEU A 151 -16.15 3.25 8.31
N ILE A 152 -16.69 4.46 8.35
CA ILE A 152 -16.20 5.57 7.54
C ILE A 152 -15.85 6.71 8.50
N ASN A 153 -14.56 7.05 8.56
CA ASN A 153 -14.06 8.09 9.45
C ASN A 153 -13.61 9.31 8.64
N TYR A 154 -14.35 10.41 8.73
CA TYR A 154 -14.02 11.71 8.15
C TYR A 154 -13.31 12.66 9.11
N LYS A 155 -13.24 12.31 10.40
CA LYS A 155 -12.58 13.12 11.44
C LYS A 155 -11.78 12.23 12.39
N LYS A 156 -12.04 12.29 13.70
CA LYS A 156 -11.17 11.68 14.71
C LYS A 156 -11.81 10.44 15.31
N MET A 157 -11.10 9.32 15.25
CA MET A 157 -11.45 8.09 15.95
C MET A 157 -10.25 7.63 16.79
N ASN A 158 -10.39 7.69 18.11
CA ASN A 158 -9.41 7.19 19.07
C ASN A 158 -9.96 5.93 19.72
N LEU A 159 -9.26 4.82 19.54
CA LEU A 159 -9.64 3.53 20.09
C LEU A 159 -8.49 3.00 20.96
N LYS A 160 -8.76 2.03 21.84
CA LYS A 160 -7.69 1.34 22.59
C LYS A 160 -7.50 -0.09 22.09
N SER A 161 -8.48 -0.97 22.30
CA SER A 161 -8.43 -2.37 21.87
C SER A 161 -9.45 -2.63 20.76
N VAL A 162 -8.97 -3.04 19.59
CA VAL A 162 -9.77 -3.15 18.36
C VAL A 162 -9.70 -4.56 17.78
N SER A 163 -10.85 -5.14 17.46
CA SER A 163 -10.96 -6.37 16.67
C SER A 163 -12.00 -6.21 15.57
N LEU A 164 -11.54 -6.03 14.35
CA LEU A 164 -12.35 -5.88 13.15
C LEU A 164 -12.50 -7.25 12.45
N GLN A 165 -13.68 -7.86 12.50
CA GLN A 165 -13.97 -9.09 11.77
C GLN A 165 -14.65 -8.75 10.44
N ASN A 166 -14.05 -9.13 9.31
CA ASN A 166 -14.58 -8.90 7.96
C ASN A 166 -15.15 -7.48 7.72
N THR A 167 -14.47 -6.47 8.27
CA THR A 167 -14.98 -5.10 8.32
C THR A 167 -14.41 -4.25 7.20
N THR A 168 -15.21 -3.34 6.66
CA THR A 168 -14.74 -2.31 5.74
C THR A 168 -14.50 -1.03 6.51
N LEU A 169 -13.23 -0.66 6.70
CA LEU A 169 -12.80 0.61 7.31
C LEU A 169 -12.27 1.54 6.23
N ARG A 170 -12.84 2.73 6.12
CA ARG A 170 -12.30 3.83 5.30
C ARG A 170 -11.97 5.02 6.18
N ASN A 171 -10.71 5.39 6.25
CA ASN A 171 -10.22 6.53 7.01
C ASN A 171 -9.84 7.69 6.08
N HIS A 172 -10.50 8.83 6.22
CA HIS A 172 -10.24 10.07 5.50
C HIS A 172 -9.45 11.11 6.30
N ASP A 173 -9.32 10.92 7.62
CA ASP A 173 -8.64 11.86 8.51
C ASP A 173 -7.85 11.06 9.56
N THR A 174 -8.21 11.08 10.84
CA THR A 174 -7.37 10.56 11.92
C THR A 174 -7.97 9.32 12.58
N PHE A 175 -7.29 8.18 12.47
CA PHE A 175 -7.65 6.92 13.14
C PHE A 175 -6.47 6.45 14.01
N VAL A 176 -6.67 6.37 15.32
CA VAL A 176 -5.62 6.03 16.29
C VAL A 176 -6.08 4.89 17.18
N VAL A 177 -5.23 3.88 17.34
CA VAL A 177 -5.45 2.74 18.23
C VAL A 177 -4.30 2.66 19.23
N ASN A 178 -4.61 2.87 20.51
CA ASN A 178 -3.66 2.85 21.62
C ASN A 178 -3.75 1.51 22.38
N GLY A 179 -3.53 0.41 21.68
CA GLY A 179 -3.66 -0.95 22.20
C GLY A 179 -3.61 -1.98 21.08
N ASN A 180 -4.19 -3.16 21.32
CA ASN A 180 -4.24 -4.22 20.32
C ASN A 180 -5.08 -3.83 19.11
N PHE A 181 -4.63 -4.20 17.92
CA PHE A 181 -5.37 -4.04 16.67
C PHE A 181 -5.37 -5.34 15.88
N TYR A 182 -6.55 -5.94 15.72
CA TYR A 182 -6.73 -7.15 14.94
C TYR A 182 -7.71 -6.88 13.79
N ALA A 183 -7.27 -7.03 12.55
CA ALA A 183 -8.15 -7.03 11.38
C ALA A 183 -8.21 -8.45 10.81
N LEU A 184 -9.27 -9.18 11.14
CA LEU A 184 -9.36 -10.62 11.00
C LEU A 184 -10.47 -11.03 10.02
N ASN A 185 -10.38 -12.26 9.54
CA ASN A 185 -11.38 -12.88 8.66
C ASN A 185 -11.69 -12.07 7.39
N GLY A 186 -10.71 -11.33 6.88
CA GLY A 186 -10.85 -10.50 5.69
C GLY A 186 -11.20 -9.04 5.99
N GLY A 187 -12.14 -8.48 5.23
CA GLY A 187 -12.40 -7.05 5.24
C GLY A 187 -11.36 -6.21 4.49
N THR A 188 -11.54 -4.89 4.52
CA THR A 188 -10.68 -3.91 3.84
C THR A 188 -10.41 -2.72 4.75
N ILE A 189 -9.17 -2.27 4.80
CA ILE A 189 -8.74 -1.02 5.43
C ILE A 189 -8.24 -0.09 4.33
N ASP A 190 -8.91 1.03 4.14
CA ASP A 190 -8.61 2.06 3.13
C ASP A 190 -8.22 3.36 3.84
N ASN A 191 -6.92 3.62 3.98
CA ASN A 191 -6.38 4.85 4.54
C ASN A 191 -6.11 5.86 3.42
N ARG A 192 -6.99 6.84 3.30
CA ARG A 192 -7.08 7.75 2.15
C ARG A 192 -5.93 8.76 2.12
N VAL A 193 -5.81 9.43 0.99
CA VAL A 193 -4.87 10.54 0.78
C VAL A 193 -5.03 11.58 1.89
N ASN A 194 -3.91 12.06 2.44
CA ASN A 194 -3.84 12.98 3.59
C ASN A 194 -4.37 12.44 4.94
N ALA A 195 -4.91 11.21 4.98
CA ALA A 195 -5.35 10.58 6.21
C ALA A 195 -4.15 10.04 7.02
N TYR A 196 -4.30 10.02 8.34
CA TYR A 196 -3.34 9.48 9.30
C TYR A 196 -3.96 8.29 10.05
N MET A 197 -3.25 7.16 10.01
CA MET A 197 -3.60 5.96 10.75
C MET A 197 -2.43 5.54 11.65
N SER A 198 -2.69 5.37 12.95
CA SER A 198 -1.73 4.84 13.91
C SER A 198 -2.32 3.60 14.59
N LEU A 199 -1.69 2.45 14.37
CA LEU A 199 -2.12 1.17 14.91
C LEU A 199 -1.14 0.75 15.99
N ASN A 200 -1.66 0.45 17.19
CA ASN A 200 -0.86 0.03 18.32
C ASN A 200 0.22 1.06 18.70
N ASN A 201 -0.19 2.31 19.00
CA ASN A 201 0.76 3.41 19.22
C ASN A 201 1.58 3.29 20.54
N SER A 202 1.03 2.64 21.57
CA SER A 202 1.64 2.59 22.91
C SER A 202 2.15 1.20 23.28
N TYR A 203 1.28 0.19 23.27
CA TYR A 203 1.55 -1.19 23.68
C TYR A 203 0.49 -2.12 23.09
N GLY A 204 0.89 -3.35 22.75
CA GLY A 204 -0.03 -4.35 22.19
C GLY A 204 0.50 -5.03 20.94
N ASN A 205 -0.42 -5.73 20.28
CA ASN A 205 -0.21 -6.57 19.12
C ASN A 205 -0.98 -6.05 17.91
N THR A 206 -0.40 -6.18 16.72
CA THR A 206 -1.06 -5.88 15.44
C THR A 206 -1.14 -7.14 14.57
N GLU A 207 -2.33 -7.43 14.03
CA GLU A 207 -2.53 -8.44 12.99
C GLU A 207 -3.38 -7.85 11.84
N LEU A 208 -2.91 -8.05 10.61
CA LEU A 208 -3.54 -7.59 9.38
C LEU A 208 -3.83 -8.80 8.47
N ALA A 209 -4.98 -9.42 8.68
CA ALA A 209 -5.53 -10.52 7.89
C ALA A 209 -6.69 -10.06 6.96
N GLY A 210 -6.73 -8.77 6.64
CA GLY A 210 -7.61 -8.14 5.65
C GLY A 210 -6.81 -7.45 4.53
N THR A 211 -7.49 -6.93 3.51
CA THR A 211 -6.82 -6.10 2.48
C THR A 211 -6.51 -4.72 3.06
N VAL A 212 -5.30 -4.22 2.87
CA VAL A 212 -4.91 -2.86 3.27
C VAL A 212 -4.52 -2.05 2.05
N GLU A 213 -5.15 -0.88 1.91
CA GLU A 213 -4.91 0.11 0.88
C GLU A 213 -4.50 1.41 1.58
N ASN A 214 -3.23 1.81 1.47
CA ASN A 214 -2.69 2.99 2.13
C ASN A 214 -2.21 4.03 1.13
N THR A 215 -2.98 5.09 0.91
CA THR A 215 -2.56 6.27 0.15
C THR A 215 -2.16 7.44 1.07
N GLY A 216 -2.53 7.38 2.35
CA GLY A 216 -2.15 8.34 3.38
C GLY A 216 -0.86 7.99 4.12
N THR A 217 -0.82 8.32 5.41
CA THR A 217 0.25 7.90 6.33
C THR A 217 -0.28 6.83 7.27
N MET A 218 0.41 5.69 7.33
CA MET A 218 0.12 4.60 8.25
C MET A 218 1.34 4.26 9.09
N ILE A 219 1.18 4.26 10.41
CA ILE A 219 2.21 3.85 11.36
C ILE A 219 1.67 2.69 12.17
N MET A 220 2.45 1.63 12.32
CA MET A 220 2.09 0.47 13.12
C MET A 220 3.28 -0.08 13.93
N ARG A 221 2.99 -0.77 15.03
CA ARG A 221 3.97 -1.45 15.89
C ARG A 221 3.59 -2.91 16.11
N ASN A 222 4.58 -3.78 16.29
CA ASN A 222 4.40 -5.21 16.58
C ASN A 222 3.41 -5.90 15.63
N ALA A 223 3.67 -5.82 14.33
CA ALA A 223 2.90 -6.49 13.29
C ALA A 223 3.33 -7.98 13.14
N ASN A 224 3.38 -8.69 14.26
CA ASN A 224 3.88 -10.07 14.36
C ASN A 224 2.97 -11.01 15.15
N SER A 225 1.77 -10.56 15.55
CA SER A 225 0.79 -11.40 16.25
C SER A 225 0.01 -12.28 15.27
N GLY A 226 -0.37 -13.49 15.70
CA GLY A 226 -1.09 -14.43 14.85
C GLY A 226 -0.30 -14.71 13.57
N ASN A 227 -0.85 -14.36 12.41
CA ASN A 227 -0.16 -14.47 11.13
C ASN A 227 0.57 -13.18 10.69
N GLY A 228 0.68 -12.18 11.56
CA GLY A 228 1.25 -10.87 11.26
C GLY A 228 0.49 -10.14 10.16
N ILE A 229 1.19 -9.75 9.10
CA ILE A 229 0.57 -9.29 7.85
C ILE A 229 0.37 -10.53 6.98
N SER A 230 -0.87 -10.95 6.72
CA SER A 230 -1.13 -12.23 6.05
C SER A 230 -1.95 -12.13 4.76
N ARG A 231 -2.31 -10.91 4.34
CA ARG A 231 -3.06 -10.63 3.12
C ARG A 231 -2.42 -9.50 2.31
N LYS A 232 -3.13 -9.01 1.31
CA LYS A 232 -2.69 -7.92 0.44
C LYS A 232 -2.52 -6.62 1.21
N VAL A 233 -1.36 -6.00 1.08
CA VAL A 233 -1.07 -4.64 1.55
C VAL A 233 -0.48 -3.84 0.39
N ASN A 234 -1.17 -2.77 0.01
CA ASN A 234 -0.71 -1.82 -1.00
C ASN A 234 -0.39 -0.48 -0.32
N ASN A 235 0.90 -0.12 -0.31
CA ASN A 235 1.36 1.16 0.20
C ASN A 235 1.67 2.12 -0.94
N TYR A 236 0.73 3.02 -1.24
CA TYR A 236 0.89 4.14 -2.18
C TYR A 236 1.34 5.44 -1.49
N GLY A 237 1.26 5.52 -0.17
CA GLY A 237 1.61 6.69 0.65
C GLY A 237 2.87 6.50 1.48
N VAL A 238 2.78 6.73 2.79
CA VAL A 238 3.88 6.45 3.73
C VAL A 238 3.43 5.36 4.68
N MET A 239 4.25 4.32 4.83
CA MET A 239 4.03 3.27 5.81
C MET A 239 5.27 3.07 6.67
N LYS A 240 5.08 3.09 7.99
CA LYS A 240 6.13 2.82 8.97
C LYS A 240 5.70 1.68 9.89
N ILE A 241 6.55 0.67 10.01
CA ILE A 241 6.35 -0.50 10.86
C ILE A 241 7.50 -0.55 11.86
N SER A 242 7.19 -0.64 13.16
CA SER A 242 8.21 -0.62 14.21
C SER A 242 8.21 -1.88 15.08
N ASP A 243 9.35 -2.13 15.72
CA ASP A 243 9.65 -3.17 16.72
C ASP A 243 9.68 -4.62 16.20
N ALA A 244 8.58 -5.10 15.61
CA ALA A 244 8.51 -6.45 15.07
C ALA A 244 7.54 -6.54 13.90
N VAL A 245 7.87 -7.39 12.92
CA VAL A 245 7.00 -7.67 11.76
C VAL A 245 7.20 -9.09 11.25
N VAL A 246 6.08 -9.74 10.94
CA VAL A 246 6.04 -10.97 10.15
C VAL A 246 5.19 -10.69 8.91
N VAL A 247 5.78 -10.96 7.74
CA VAL A 247 5.05 -11.00 6.47
C VAL A 247 4.66 -12.46 6.24
N GLY A 248 3.44 -12.79 6.64
CA GLY A 248 2.89 -14.14 6.71
C GLY A 248 2.65 -14.80 5.36
N SER A 249 2.36 -16.10 5.41
CA SER A 249 2.44 -17.05 4.28
C SER A 249 1.69 -16.69 3.01
N THR A 250 0.61 -15.90 3.10
CA THR A 250 -0.24 -15.50 1.96
C THR A 250 -0.27 -13.99 1.74
N ALA A 251 0.69 -13.26 2.30
CA ALA A 251 0.77 -11.82 2.14
C ALA A 251 1.37 -11.41 0.80
N TYR A 252 0.77 -10.37 0.20
CA TYR A 252 1.31 -9.65 -0.94
C TYR A 252 1.48 -8.20 -0.53
N PHE A 253 2.71 -7.81 -0.20
CA PHE A 253 3.03 -6.48 0.31
C PHE A 253 3.74 -5.65 -0.77
N THR A 254 3.01 -4.73 -1.38
CA THR A 254 3.52 -3.78 -2.37
C THR A 254 3.84 -2.43 -1.72
N ASN A 255 5.01 -1.88 -2.00
CA ASN A 255 5.39 -0.52 -1.68
C ASN A 255 5.65 0.30 -2.94
N ASP A 256 4.74 1.21 -3.26
CA ASP A 256 4.80 2.16 -4.38
C ASP A 256 5.23 3.58 -3.97
N SER A 257 5.66 3.76 -2.73
CA SER A 257 6.15 5.05 -2.21
C SER A 257 7.20 4.83 -1.12
N LEU A 258 6.93 5.16 0.14
CA LEU A 258 7.89 5.02 1.24
C LEU A 258 7.42 3.96 2.24
N LEU A 259 8.24 2.93 2.43
CA LEU A 259 8.09 1.91 3.47
C LEU A 259 9.31 1.93 4.39
N GLU A 260 9.07 2.07 5.69
CA GLU A 260 10.12 2.11 6.70
C GLU A 260 9.89 1.05 7.78
N PHE A 261 10.92 0.25 8.03
CA PHE A 261 11.01 -0.67 9.15
C PHE A 261 11.99 -0.08 10.18
N VAL A 262 11.51 0.13 11.41
CA VAL A 262 12.24 0.87 12.45
C VAL A 262 12.32 0.10 13.74
N ASN A 263 13.52 0.03 14.34
CA ASN A 263 13.73 -0.74 15.57
C ASN A 263 13.34 -2.23 15.44
N ILE A 264 13.46 -2.79 14.24
CA ILE A 264 13.11 -4.19 13.98
C ILE A 264 14.36 -5.06 14.10
N GLY A 265 14.23 -6.25 14.67
CA GLY A 265 15.29 -7.27 14.63
C GLY A 265 15.42 -7.91 13.26
N SER A 266 14.28 -8.33 12.69
CA SER A 266 14.18 -8.82 11.32
C SER A 266 12.79 -8.60 10.71
N VAL A 267 12.75 -8.27 9.42
CA VAL A 267 11.56 -8.41 8.57
C VAL A 267 11.49 -9.86 8.11
N ASN A 268 10.66 -10.67 8.77
CA ASN A 268 10.57 -12.10 8.52
C ASN A 268 9.52 -12.42 7.45
N LEU A 269 9.98 -12.88 6.28
CA LEU A 269 9.13 -13.37 5.19
C LEU A 269 8.91 -14.88 5.37
N GLN A 270 7.65 -15.30 5.40
CA GLN A 270 7.24 -16.68 5.67
C GLN A 270 6.38 -17.27 4.55
N GLY A 271 6.31 -18.59 4.46
CA GLY A 271 5.49 -19.32 3.47
C GLY A 271 5.76 -18.88 2.04
N SER A 272 4.72 -18.37 1.36
CA SER A 272 4.78 -17.85 -0.01
C SER A 272 4.63 -16.31 -0.04
N SER A 273 5.02 -15.65 1.05
CA SER A 273 4.89 -14.20 1.17
C SER A 273 5.69 -13.45 0.11
N ILE A 274 5.14 -12.34 -0.37
CA ILE A 274 5.78 -11.47 -1.35
C ILE A 274 5.96 -10.08 -0.74
N LEU A 275 7.18 -9.55 -0.82
CA LEU A 275 7.50 -8.16 -0.56
C LEU A 275 8.01 -7.53 -1.85
N GLN A 276 7.26 -6.58 -2.40
CA GLN A 276 7.65 -5.84 -3.60
C GLN A 276 7.87 -4.37 -3.28
N ASN A 277 9.11 -3.90 -3.46
CA ASN A 277 9.49 -2.50 -3.35
C ASN A 277 9.64 -1.85 -4.72
N ASN A 278 8.74 -0.95 -5.07
CA ASN A 278 8.74 -0.21 -6.33
C ASN A 278 9.41 1.18 -6.23
N LYS A 279 9.58 1.72 -5.01
CA LYS A 279 10.15 3.06 -4.80
C LYS A 279 11.21 3.09 -3.72
N ARG A 280 10.85 3.22 -2.44
CA ARG A 280 11.82 3.32 -1.35
C ARG A 280 11.44 2.47 -0.15
N LEU A 281 12.35 1.57 0.23
CA LEU A 281 12.26 0.73 1.41
C LEU A 281 13.50 0.98 2.28
N ASN A 282 13.29 1.31 3.56
CA ASN A 282 14.36 1.47 4.54
C ASN A 282 14.14 0.50 5.71
N VAL A 283 15.12 -0.36 6.01
CA VAL A 283 15.21 -1.12 7.26
C VAL A 283 16.32 -0.47 8.09
N THR A 284 15.93 0.40 9.00
CA THR A 284 16.87 1.27 9.75
C THR A 284 17.66 0.54 10.83
N SER A 285 17.12 -0.57 11.33
CA SER A 285 17.81 -1.55 12.17
C SER A 285 17.33 -2.95 11.76
N GLY A 286 18.21 -3.94 11.76
CA GLY A 286 17.87 -5.35 11.53
C GLY A 286 17.93 -5.81 10.07
N ASN A 287 17.40 -7.01 9.87
CA ASN A 287 17.54 -7.81 8.64
C ASN A 287 16.27 -7.83 7.78
N ILE A 288 16.41 -8.33 6.55
CA ILE A 288 15.30 -8.94 5.80
C ILE A 288 15.64 -10.42 5.67
N ASP A 289 14.82 -11.29 6.28
CA ASP A 289 15.04 -12.74 6.27
C ASP A 289 13.97 -13.45 5.44
N LEU A 290 14.40 -14.19 4.43
CA LEU A 290 13.58 -15.06 3.61
C LEU A 290 13.71 -16.49 4.14
N ASN A 291 12.80 -16.87 5.04
CA ASN A 291 12.86 -18.10 5.82
C ASN A 291 11.98 -19.24 5.27
N SER A 292 11.44 -19.10 4.05
CA SER A 292 10.59 -20.13 3.44
C SER A 292 10.77 -20.22 1.93
N SER A 293 10.47 -21.40 1.39
CA SER A 293 10.88 -21.85 0.04
C SER A 293 10.21 -21.16 -1.14
N ASN A 294 9.19 -20.33 -0.91
CA ASN A 294 8.48 -19.61 -1.97
C ASN A 294 8.38 -18.11 -1.70
N THR A 295 9.15 -17.63 -0.72
CA THR A 295 9.18 -16.20 -0.40
C THR A 295 9.86 -15.42 -1.51
N GLN A 296 9.34 -14.23 -1.80
CA GLN A 296 9.92 -13.35 -2.81
C GLN A 296 10.18 -11.97 -2.24
N PHE A 297 11.38 -11.45 -2.46
CA PHE A 297 11.69 -10.04 -2.30
C PHE A 297 12.07 -9.43 -3.65
N VAL A 298 11.20 -8.58 -4.19
CA VAL A 298 11.40 -7.91 -5.48
C VAL A 298 11.65 -6.43 -5.24
N ASN A 299 12.77 -5.90 -5.75
CA ASN A 299 13.15 -4.51 -5.64
C ASN A 299 13.31 -3.85 -7.01
N ASN A 300 12.38 -2.99 -7.37
CA ASN A 300 12.45 -2.11 -8.53
C ASN A 300 12.88 -0.68 -8.16
N GLY A 301 13.01 -0.39 -6.87
CA GLY A 301 13.40 0.92 -6.35
C GLY A 301 14.71 0.88 -5.57
N MET A 302 14.78 1.69 -4.53
CA MET A 302 15.86 1.69 -3.55
C MET A 302 15.44 0.90 -2.32
N ALA A 303 16.18 -0.16 -2.00
CA ALA A 303 16.09 -0.87 -0.73
C ALA A 303 17.37 -0.63 0.06
N LYS A 304 17.25 -0.06 1.26
CA LYS A 304 18.36 0.16 2.19
C LYS A 304 18.12 -0.67 3.45
N VAL A 305 19.00 -1.62 3.72
CA VAL A 305 18.94 -2.53 4.87
C VAL A 305 20.16 -2.29 5.74
N SER A 306 19.96 -2.01 7.02
CA SER A 306 21.07 -1.76 7.95
C SER A 306 21.81 -3.04 8.34
N GLY A 307 21.13 -4.19 8.38
CA GLY A 307 21.70 -5.50 8.65
C GLY A 307 21.86 -6.32 7.37
N THR A 308 21.45 -7.58 7.46
CA THR A 308 21.62 -8.58 6.40
C THR A 308 20.36 -8.71 5.55
N ILE A 309 20.52 -8.90 4.23
CA ILE A 309 19.51 -9.55 3.39
C ILE A 309 19.87 -11.04 3.34
N ALA A 310 19.07 -11.89 3.99
CA ALA A 310 19.37 -13.30 4.17
C ALA A 310 18.33 -14.19 3.46
N GLN A 311 18.81 -15.06 2.58
CA GLN A 311 18.02 -16.15 2.01
C GLN A 311 18.37 -17.44 2.74
N ASN A 312 17.52 -17.85 3.69
CA ASN A 312 17.78 -18.96 4.60
C ASN A 312 17.08 -20.25 4.18
N ALA A 313 16.27 -20.22 3.11
CA ALA A 313 15.44 -21.35 2.69
C ALA A 313 15.61 -21.66 1.21
N ALA A 314 15.67 -22.95 0.89
CA ALA A 314 15.72 -23.46 -0.47
C ALA A 314 14.52 -22.96 -1.28
N GLY A 315 14.76 -22.24 -2.38
CA GLY A 315 13.71 -21.73 -3.26
C GLY A 315 13.23 -20.30 -2.97
N SER A 316 13.70 -19.65 -1.90
CA SER A 316 13.46 -18.21 -1.72
C SER A 316 14.06 -17.40 -2.87
N ILE A 317 13.39 -16.35 -3.30
CA ILE A 317 13.79 -15.55 -4.47
C ILE A 317 14.03 -14.10 -4.06
N VAL A 318 15.17 -13.55 -4.50
CA VAL A 318 15.42 -12.11 -4.51
C VAL A 318 15.59 -11.63 -5.94
N VAL A 319 14.85 -10.59 -6.34
CA VAL A 319 15.01 -9.92 -7.63
C VAL A 319 15.38 -8.47 -7.39
N ASN A 320 16.54 -8.05 -7.89
CA ASN A 320 16.96 -6.65 -7.85
C ASN A 320 17.03 -6.07 -9.26
N ASN A 321 16.18 -5.10 -9.55
CA ASN A 321 16.17 -4.33 -10.81
C ASN A 321 16.67 -2.90 -10.65
N CYS A 322 17.01 -2.47 -9.44
CA CYS A 322 17.45 -1.09 -9.19
C CYS A 322 18.56 -1.07 -8.14
N ARG A 323 18.33 -0.56 -6.92
CA ARG A 323 19.41 -0.37 -5.94
C ARG A 323 19.10 -1.11 -4.64
N MET A 324 19.98 -2.01 -4.24
CA MET A 324 19.99 -2.63 -2.92
C MET A 324 21.27 -2.23 -2.19
N PHE A 325 21.11 -1.77 -0.95
CA PHE A 325 22.20 -1.51 -0.01
C PHE A 325 21.97 -2.35 1.25
N ALA A 326 22.97 -3.09 1.70
CA ALA A 326 22.91 -3.87 2.93
C ALA A 326 24.24 -3.84 3.69
N ALA A 327 24.24 -4.13 4.99
CA ALA A 327 25.51 -4.41 5.66
C ALA A 327 26.11 -5.72 5.17
N ASN A 328 25.30 -6.79 5.11
CA ASN A 328 25.71 -8.08 4.56
C ASN A 328 24.65 -8.60 3.59
N TYR A 329 25.07 -9.50 2.70
CA TYR A 329 24.17 -10.22 1.81
C TYR A 329 24.52 -11.70 1.84
N PHE A 330 23.55 -12.51 2.24
CA PHE A 330 23.74 -13.95 2.44
C PHE A 330 22.74 -14.73 1.60
N ILE A 331 23.26 -15.62 0.75
CA ILE A 331 22.48 -16.61 0.02
C ILE A 331 22.84 -17.99 0.56
N GLY A 332 21.94 -18.58 1.36
CA GLY A 332 22.03 -19.93 1.90
C GLY A 332 20.84 -20.75 1.43
N ASN A 333 20.88 -21.16 0.16
CA ASN A 333 19.92 -21.94 -0.63
C ASN A 333 18.88 -21.13 -1.44
N GLY A 334 19.04 -19.82 -1.56
CA GLY A 334 18.14 -18.97 -2.36
C GLY A 334 18.58 -18.74 -3.81
N ILE A 335 17.72 -18.06 -4.58
CA ILE A 335 18.02 -17.58 -5.94
C ILE A 335 17.95 -16.06 -5.96
N THR A 336 19.06 -15.40 -6.27
CA THR A 336 19.13 -13.97 -6.54
C THR A 336 19.27 -13.70 -8.03
N THR A 337 18.37 -12.90 -8.60
CA THR A 337 18.55 -12.31 -9.93
C THR A 337 18.86 -10.82 -9.78
N ASN A 338 19.99 -10.39 -10.34
CA ASN A 338 20.43 -9.00 -10.24
C ASN A 338 20.58 -8.36 -11.62
N LYS A 339 19.73 -7.37 -11.91
CA LYS A 339 19.86 -6.42 -13.02
C LYS A 339 20.23 -5.02 -12.53
N GLY A 340 20.36 -4.86 -11.21
CA GLY A 340 20.59 -3.60 -10.51
C GLY A 340 22.00 -3.47 -9.91
N LEU A 341 22.16 -2.49 -9.03
CA LEU A 341 23.26 -2.40 -8.08
C LEU A 341 22.90 -3.16 -6.79
N ILE A 342 23.72 -4.12 -6.40
CA ILE A 342 23.79 -4.64 -5.02
C ILE A 342 25.09 -4.11 -4.41
N TRP A 343 24.96 -3.34 -3.34
CA TRP A 343 26.09 -2.83 -2.59
C TRP A 343 26.02 -3.32 -1.14
N VAL A 344 27.02 -4.11 -0.74
CA VAL A 344 27.23 -4.50 0.65
C VAL A 344 28.43 -3.77 1.27
N THR A 345 28.38 -3.46 2.55
CA THR A 345 29.54 -2.87 3.26
C THR A 345 30.41 -3.91 3.97
N GLY A 346 29.87 -5.09 4.24
CA GLY A 346 30.54 -6.24 4.83
C GLY A 346 30.64 -7.38 3.82
N ASP A 347 30.04 -8.52 4.14
CA ASP A 347 30.20 -9.75 3.38
C ASP A 347 29.12 -9.94 2.31
N PHE A 348 29.54 -10.29 1.09
CA PHE A 348 28.69 -10.91 0.08
C PHE A 348 28.98 -12.42 0.04
N LYS A 349 28.05 -13.24 0.52
CA LYS A 349 28.21 -14.69 0.71
C LYS A 349 27.20 -15.48 -0.11
N VAL A 350 27.69 -16.38 -0.95
CA VAL A 350 26.89 -17.38 -1.66
C VAL A 350 27.34 -18.75 -1.17
N GLU A 351 26.53 -19.41 -0.32
CA GLU A 351 26.94 -20.64 0.35
C GLU A 351 26.19 -21.88 -0.16
N GLY A 352 26.93 -22.86 -0.66
CA GLY A 352 26.41 -24.15 -1.13
C GLY A 352 25.79 -24.12 -2.53
N LEU A 353 25.87 -25.24 -3.26
CA LEU A 353 25.38 -25.37 -4.65
C LEU A 353 23.90 -25.03 -4.89
N PRO A 354 22.96 -25.19 -3.92
CA PRO A 354 21.59 -24.73 -4.10
C PRO A 354 21.45 -23.19 -4.14
N SER A 355 22.45 -22.45 -3.68
CA SER A 355 22.49 -20.98 -3.74
C SER A 355 22.87 -20.52 -5.14
N GLU A 356 22.03 -19.70 -5.77
CA GLU A 356 22.27 -19.19 -7.11
C GLU A 356 22.23 -17.66 -7.17
N VAL A 357 23.19 -17.06 -7.87
CA VAL A 357 23.16 -15.66 -8.29
C VAL A 357 23.21 -15.61 -9.81
N LYS A 358 22.20 -14.99 -10.42
CA LYS A 358 22.15 -14.66 -11.85
C LYS A 358 22.33 -13.17 -12.01
N ASN A 359 23.51 -12.75 -12.46
CA ASN A 359 23.78 -11.35 -12.73
C ASN A 359 23.53 -11.03 -14.20
N ASP A 360 22.91 -9.90 -14.49
CA ASP A 360 22.57 -9.48 -15.86
C ASP A 360 23.55 -8.41 -16.37
N THR A 361 23.40 -8.00 -17.62
CA THR A 361 24.27 -7.06 -18.33
C THR A 361 24.44 -5.72 -17.59
N THR A 362 23.37 -5.22 -16.96
CA THR A 362 23.40 -4.00 -16.14
C THR A 362 23.72 -4.27 -14.67
N GLY A 363 23.78 -5.54 -14.28
CA GLY A 363 24.00 -5.97 -12.90
C GLY A 363 25.40 -5.61 -12.40
N PHE A 364 25.45 -4.88 -11.29
CA PHE A 364 26.68 -4.53 -10.59
C PHE A 364 26.60 -4.99 -9.14
N ILE A 365 27.57 -5.78 -8.68
CA ILE A 365 27.67 -6.25 -7.29
C ILE A 365 28.95 -5.70 -6.70
N ARG A 366 28.87 -5.05 -5.53
CA ARG A 366 30.06 -4.56 -4.82
C ARG A 366 30.02 -4.83 -3.34
N GLY A 367 31.20 -5.03 -2.75
CA GLY A 367 31.33 -5.34 -1.33
C GLY A 367 32.70 -5.04 -0.72
N ALA A 368 32.81 -5.28 0.59
CA ALA A 368 34.12 -5.42 1.23
C ALA A 368 34.66 -6.82 0.92
N ASN A 369 34.03 -7.85 1.49
CA ASN A 369 34.46 -9.24 1.33
C ASN A 369 33.53 -10.00 0.38
N PHE A 370 34.10 -10.98 -0.32
CA PHE A 370 33.38 -11.89 -1.20
C PHE A 370 33.67 -13.34 -0.80
N ARG A 371 32.63 -14.17 -0.74
CA ARG A 371 32.78 -15.61 -0.64
C ARG A 371 31.75 -16.33 -1.50
N ASN A 372 32.21 -17.30 -2.27
CA ASN A 372 31.35 -18.14 -3.10
C ASN A 372 31.70 -19.62 -2.96
N SER A 373 30.76 -20.41 -2.44
CA SER A 373 30.69 -21.87 -2.51
C SER A 373 29.41 -22.37 -3.19
N GLY A 374 28.63 -21.46 -3.78
CA GLY A 374 27.43 -21.74 -4.56
C GLY A 374 27.60 -21.44 -6.05
N LYS A 375 26.51 -21.12 -6.75
CA LYS A 375 26.50 -20.92 -8.20
C LYS A 375 26.30 -19.45 -8.57
N ILE A 376 27.27 -18.87 -9.28
CA ILE A 376 27.17 -17.52 -9.86
C ILE A 376 27.27 -17.63 -11.38
N THR A 377 26.27 -17.12 -12.09
CA THR A 377 26.21 -17.12 -13.55
C THR A 377 25.74 -15.79 -14.13
N GLY A 378 25.89 -15.63 -15.46
CA GLY A 378 25.39 -14.49 -16.20
C GLY A 378 26.51 -13.56 -16.68
N TYR A 379 26.30 -12.25 -16.55
CA TYR A 379 27.22 -11.20 -17.02
C TYR A 379 27.34 -10.08 -15.99
N GLY A 380 27.93 -8.95 -16.37
CA GLY A 380 28.00 -7.75 -15.53
C GLY A 380 29.28 -7.69 -14.70
N SER A 381 29.27 -6.88 -13.64
CA SER A 381 30.48 -6.49 -12.92
C SER A 381 30.42 -6.75 -11.42
N PHE A 382 31.56 -7.15 -10.87
CA PHE A 382 31.79 -7.41 -9.46
C PHE A 382 32.99 -6.56 -8.99
N TYR A 383 32.86 -5.87 -7.86
CA TYR A 383 33.90 -5.00 -7.29
C TYR A 383 34.05 -5.22 -5.79
N PHE A 384 35.21 -5.71 -5.35
CA PHE A 384 35.49 -5.99 -3.93
C PHE A 384 36.79 -5.35 -3.47
N THR A 385 36.88 -5.06 -2.17
CA THR A 385 37.97 -4.25 -1.57
C THR A 385 38.69 -4.92 -0.39
N GLY A 386 38.18 -6.07 0.05
CA GLY A 386 38.80 -6.92 1.05
C GLY A 386 38.89 -8.35 0.51
N ASN A 387 38.87 -9.33 1.40
CA ASN A 387 39.18 -10.71 1.05
C ASN A 387 38.18 -11.30 0.04
N THR A 388 38.70 -11.89 -1.04
CA THR A 388 37.88 -12.59 -2.04
C THR A 388 38.16 -14.10 -2.04
N ASP A 389 37.15 -14.91 -1.69
CA ASP A 389 37.25 -16.36 -1.54
C ASP A 389 36.34 -17.10 -2.53
N PHE A 390 36.93 -17.74 -3.54
CA PHE A 390 36.23 -18.68 -4.40
C PHE A 390 36.54 -20.11 -4.00
N ASN A 391 35.59 -20.72 -3.27
CA ASN A 391 35.71 -22.06 -2.73
C ASN A 391 35.56 -23.13 -3.83
N SER A 392 36.29 -24.24 -3.68
CA SER A 392 36.32 -25.39 -4.62
C SER A 392 34.95 -25.92 -5.04
N ALA A 393 33.95 -25.83 -4.16
CA ALA A 393 32.62 -26.37 -4.41
C ALA A 393 31.73 -25.46 -5.28
N GLY A 394 32.12 -24.20 -5.49
CA GLY A 394 31.30 -23.22 -6.20
C GLY A 394 31.41 -23.28 -7.73
N ILE A 395 30.47 -22.61 -8.39
CA ILE A 395 30.50 -22.31 -9.83
C ILE A 395 30.57 -20.79 -9.97
N PHE A 396 31.48 -20.32 -10.81
CA PHE A 396 31.57 -18.92 -11.20
C PHE A 396 31.78 -18.84 -12.71
N ALA A 397 30.71 -18.59 -13.46
CA ALA A 397 30.73 -18.75 -14.92
C ALA A 397 30.00 -17.62 -15.64
N GLY A 398 30.74 -16.83 -16.42
CA GLY A 398 30.15 -15.96 -17.44
C GLY A 398 29.44 -16.77 -18.53
N SER A 399 28.36 -16.27 -19.13
CA SER A 399 27.59 -17.10 -20.05
C SER A 399 28.30 -17.40 -21.38
N SER A 400 29.30 -16.59 -21.79
CA SER A 400 30.19 -16.92 -22.92
C SER A 400 31.49 -16.12 -22.86
N ALA A 401 32.48 -16.45 -23.70
CA ALA A 401 33.72 -15.66 -23.80
C ALA A 401 33.48 -14.23 -24.32
N SER A 402 32.45 -14.02 -25.16
CA SER A 402 32.06 -12.69 -25.67
C SER A 402 31.24 -11.88 -24.67
N HIS A 403 30.70 -12.54 -23.65
CA HIS A 403 29.96 -11.92 -22.57
C HIS A 403 30.46 -12.50 -21.24
N PRO A 404 31.62 -12.04 -20.75
CA PRO A 404 32.21 -12.53 -19.53
C PRO A 404 31.58 -11.87 -18.29
N ILE A 405 31.84 -12.45 -17.12
CA ILE A 405 31.75 -11.71 -15.85
C ILE A 405 33.04 -10.88 -15.68
N VAL A 406 32.89 -9.61 -15.34
CA VAL A 406 34.01 -8.73 -14.97
C VAL A 406 34.16 -8.75 -13.46
N PHE A 407 35.28 -9.25 -12.94
CA PHE A 407 35.54 -9.31 -11.50
C PHE A 407 36.78 -8.50 -11.15
N PHE A 408 36.62 -7.47 -10.32
CA PHE A 408 37.70 -6.61 -9.85
C PHE A 408 37.88 -6.73 -8.34
N ASP A 409 39.02 -7.28 -7.95
CA ASP A 409 39.55 -7.24 -6.60
C ASP A 409 40.53 -6.05 -6.50
N ALA A 410 40.23 -5.10 -5.61
CA ALA A 410 41.04 -3.91 -5.40
C ALA A 410 42.29 -4.17 -4.54
N SER A 411 42.36 -5.30 -3.84
CA SER A 411 43.46 -5.68 -2.94
C SER A 411 43.95 -7.13 -3.15
N PRO A 412 44.26 -7.55 -4.39
CA PRO A 412 44.52 -8.95 -4.69
C PRO A 412 45.87 -9.40 -4.14
N THR A 413 45.90 -10.61 -3.59
CA THR A 413 47.09 -11.31 -3.09
C THR A 413 47.94 -11.97 -4.19
N GLY A 414 47.89 -11.45 -5.42
CA GLY A 414 48.69 -11.91 -6.55
C GLY A 414 48.08 -11.55 -7.93
N ASN A 415 48.39 -12.38 -8.94
CA ASN A 415 47.92 -12.18 -10.31
C ASN A 415 46.56 -12.87 -10.60
N GLN A 416 46.09 -13.70 -9.69
CA GLN A 416 44.82 -14.40 -9.75
C GLN A 416 43.61 -13.46 -9.66
N ILE A 417 42.42 -13.98 -9.99
CA ILE A 417 41.16 -13.22 -9.97
C ILE A 417 40.65 -13.00 -8.53
N PHE A 418 40.84 -14.00 -7.66
CA PHE A 418 40.40 -14.02 -6.27
C PHE A 418 41.58 -14.28 -5.34
N ASP A 419 41.58 -13.77 -4.12
CA ASP A 419 42.64 -14.02 -3.15
C ASP A 419 42.82 -15.51 -2.83
N THR A 420 41.70 -16.17 -2.55
CA THR A 420 41.65 -17.61 -2.35
C THR A 420 40.98 -18.25 -3.55
N TYR A 421 41.71 -19.15 -4.22
CA TYR A 421 41.30 -19.78 -5.46
C TYR A 421 41.65 -21.27 -5.47
N VAL A 422 40.82 -22.07 -6.15
CA VAL A 422 41.03 -23.51 -6.28
C VAL A 422 41.48 -23.86 -7.69
N GLN A 423 42.74 -24.28 -7.81
CA GLN A 423 43.41 -24.60 -9.08
C GLN A 423 42.64 -25.58 -9.97
N ASN A 424 41.88 -26.50 -9.37
CA ASN A 424 41.15 -27.56 -10.08
C ASN A 424 39.71 -27.20 -10.47
N ASN A 425 39.23 -25.98 -10.15
CA ASN A 425 37.91 -25.50 -10.54
C ASN A 425 37.98 -24.00 -10.92
N PRO A 426 38.51 -23.67 -12.11
CA PRO A 426 38.61 -22.30 -12.58
C PRO A 426 37.28 -21.61 -12.78
N ALA A 427 37.24 -20.32 -12.48
CA ALA A 427 36.18 -19.46 -12.96
C ALA A 427 36.18 -19.46 -14.50
N VAL A 428 35.00 -19.64 -15.09
CA VAL A 428 34.81 -19.78 -16.54
C VAL A 428 34.32 -18.45 -17.10
N ASN A 429 34.82 -18.03 -18.26
CA ASN A 429 34.40 -16.77 -18.92
C ASN A 429 34.40 -15.57 -17.95
N THR A 430 35.44 -15.45 -17.14
CA THR A 430 35.59 -14.40 -16.14
C THR A 430 36.86 -13.64 -16.41
N ILE A 431 36.79 -12.31 -16.41
CA ILE A 431 37.91 -11.43 -16.73
C ILE A 431 38.19 -10.52 -15.54
N ARG A 432 39.48 -10.38 -15.21
CA ARG A 432 39.98 -9.36 -14.30
C ARG A 432 40.41 -8.13 -15.09
N PRO A 433 39.73 -6.97 -14.95
CA PRO A 433 40.15 -5.75 -15.63
C PRO A 433 41.33 -5.10 -14.90
N GLY A 434 42.13 -4.29 -15.61
CA GLY A 434 43.23 -3.53 -14.98
C GLY A 434 42.74 -2.43 -14.01
N SER A 435 41.53 -1.94 -14.22
CA SER A 435 40.83 -1.00 -13.32
C SER A 435 39.32 -1.14 -13.49
N LEU A 436 38.57 -0.93 -12.42
CA LEU A 436 37.11 -0.80 -12.47
C LEU A 436 36.67 0.32 -11.52
N THR A 437 35.84 1.24 -12.01
CA THR A 437 35.27 2.30 -11.15
C THR A 437 34.10 1.72 -10.37
N PRO A 438 34.06 1.82 -9.03
CA PRO A 438 32.93 1.33 -8.25
C PRO A 438 31.68 2.19 -8.50
N MET A 439 30.54 1.55 -8.71
CA MET A 439 29.25 2.24 -8.77
C MET A 439 28.70 2.53 -7.37
N ASP A 440 27.93 3.61 -7.22
CA ASP A 440 27.28 3.98 -5.97
C ASP A 440 25.78 4.23 -6.16
N THR A 441 25.05 4.48 -5.07
CA THR A 441 23.60 4.66 -5.11
C THR A 441 23.13 5.91 -5.84
N THR A 442 24.00 6.91 -6.00
CA THR A 442 23.71 8.18 -6.70
C THR A 442 24.06 8.10 -8.19
N SER A 443 25.11 7.38 -8.55
CA SER A 443 25.57 7.21 -9.93
C SER A 443 24.86 6.09 -10.68
N TYR A 444 24.32 5.07 -9.98
CA TYR A 444 23.60 3.98 -10.63
C TYR A 444 22.23 4.42 -11.17
N ASN A 445 22.03 4.25 -12.49
CA ASN A 445 20.76 4.49 -13.16
C ASN A 445 19.91 3.21 -13.16
N CYS A 446 18.69 3.28 -12.62
CA CYS A 446 17.73 2.19 -12.66
C CYS A 446 16.99 2.16 -14.00
N SER A 447 17.73 1.80 -15.05
CA SER A 447 17.23 1.56 -16.40
C SER A 447 16.53 0.20 -16.63
N PRO A 448 16.71 -0.86 -15.81
CA PRO A 448 15.99 -2.12 -16.03
C PRO A 448 14.48 -1.97 -15.95
N ALA A 449 13.76 -2.76 -16.75
CA ALA A 449 12.31 -2.83 -16.70
C ALA A 449 11.84 -3.28 -15.30
N PHE A 450 10.68 -2.76 -14.88
CA PHE A 450 10.03 -3.19 -13.65
C PHE A 450 9.74 -4.69 -13.71
N ALA A 451 10.15 -5.43 -12.69
CA ALA A 451 9.60 -6.76 -12.43
C ALA A 451 8.39 -6.60 -11.52
N ILE A 452 7.39 -7.43 -11.74
CA ILE A 452 6.27 -7.54 -10.83
C ILE A 452 6.35 -8.94 -10.22
N ALA A 453 6.24 -8.99 -8.90
CA ALA A 453 6.30 -10.24 -8.15
C ALA A 453 5.01 -11.05 -8.32
N GLY A 454 5.12 -12.38 -8.24
CA GLY A 454 3.99 -13.28 -8.41
C GLY A 454 3.46 -13.33 -9.85
N PHE A 455 2.13 -13.37 -10.01
CA PHE A 455 1.46 -13.67 -11.28
C PHE A 455 0.49 -12.56 -11.75
N PRO A 456 0.96 -11.32 -11.90
CA PRO A 456 0.10 -10.18 -12.24
C PRO A 456 -0.54 -10.30 -13.63
N PRO A 457 -1.68 -9.64 -13.90
CA PRO A 457 -2.16 -9.51 -15.27
C PRO A 457 -1.24 -8.60 -16.09
N SER A 458 -1.23 -8.78 -17.41
CA SER A 458 -0.60 -7.82 -18.32
C SER A 458 -1.56 -6.65 -18.56
N ALA A 459 -1.05 -5.43 -18.45
CA ALA A 459 -1.82 -4.20 -18.60
C ALA A 459 -1.15 -3.27 -19.63
N ALA A 460 -1.86 -2.98 -20.73
CA ALA A 460 -1.38 -2.16 -21.84
C ALA A 460 -1.71 -0.67 -21.67
N LEU A 461 -0.88 0.17 -22.27
CA LEU A 461 -1.09 1.62 -22.30
C LEU A 461 -2.35 1.96 -23.11
N VAL A 462 -3.15 2.89 -22.61
CA VAL A 462 -4.33 3.39 -23.33
C VAL A 462 -4.01 4.76 -23.90
N TYR A 463 -4.19 4.92 -25.22
CA TYR A 463 -4.10 6.21 -25.91
C TYR A 463 -5.42 6.49 -26.64
N LYS A 464 -6.01 7.65 -26.36
CA LYS A 464 -7.20 8.16 -27.06
C LYS A 464 -6.95 9.61 -27.50
N GLN A 465 -7.22 9.92 -28.75
CA GLN A 465 -7.24 11.29 -29.26
C GLN A 465 -8.67 11.61 -29.72
N VAL A 466 -9.23 12.75 -29.32
CA VAL A 466 -10.61 13.14 -29.66
C VAL A 466 -10.70 14.62 -30.04
N CYS A 467 -11.67 14.94 -30.88
CA CYS A 467 -11.85 16.29 -31.45
C CYS A 467 -12.82 17.19 -30.68
N SER A 468 -13.58 16.62 -29.74
CA SER A 468 -14.59 17.35 -28.99
C SER A 468 -14.59 16.95 -27.53
N ASN A 469 -15.11 17.87 -26.70
CA ASN A 469 -15.34 17.65 -25.29
C ASN A 469 -16.62 16.81 -25.08
N ALA A 470 -16.51 15.51 -25.34
CA ALA A 470 -17.58 14.52 -25.16
C ALA A 470 -17.10 13.37 -24.27
N PRO A 471 -18.01 12.63 -23.60
CA PRO A 471 -17.64 11.45 -22.83
C PRO A 471 -16.91 10.40 -23.66
N ILE A 472 -15.81 9.87 -23.13
CA ILE A 472 -14.94 8.89 -23.80
C ILE A 472 -15.05 7.56 -23.07
N GLN A 473 -15.36 6.50 -23.81
CA GLN A 473 -15.46 5.15 -23.28
C GLN A 473 -14.17 4.35 -23.53
N ILE A 474 -13.70 3.62 -22.51
CA ILE A 474 -12.56 2.72 -22.57
C ILE A 474 -12.99 1.38 -21.96
N ASN A 475 -12.86 0.28 -22.70
CA ASN A 475 -13.16 -1.06 -22.18
C ASN A 475 -11.86 -1.72 -21.71
N LEU A 476 -11.73 -2.01 -20.41
CA LEU A 476 -10.50 -2.61 -19.87
C LEU A 476 -10.17 -3.99 -20.47
N ASN A 477 -11.17 -4.74 -20.94
CA ASN A 477 -10.94 -6.04 -21.57
C ASN A 477 -10.09 -5.95 -22.86
N ASP A 478 -10.04 -4.78 -23.49
CA ASP A 478 -9.22 -4.55 -24.69
C ASP A 478 -7.73 -4.32 -24.35
N TYR A 479 -7.42 -4.04 -23.07
CA TYR A 479 -6.09 -3.59 -22.62
C TYR A 479 -5.50 -4.45 -21.52
N VAL A 480 -6.25 -5.40 -20.96
CA VAL A 480 -5.81 -6.22 -19.84
C VAL A 480 -6.00 -7.69 -20.18
N THR A 481 -4.93 -8.46 -20.07
CA THR A 481 -4.97 -9.92 -20.21
C THR A 481 -4.61 -10.60 -18.90
N PRO A 482 -5.30 -11.71 -18.52
CA PRO A 482 -4.91 -12.48 -17.35
C PRO A 482 -3.48 -13.02 -17.49
N HIS A 483 -2.85 -13.35 -16.36
CA HIS A 483 -1.57 -14.04 -16.40
C HIS A 483 -1.72 -15.40 -17.07
N ALA A 484 -0.68 -15.85 -17.78
CA ALA A 484 -0.69 -17.16 -18.41
C ALA A 484 -0.84 -18.27 -17.37
N THR A 485 -1.57 -19.33 -17.73
CA THR A 485 -1.73 -20.52 -16.87
C THR A 485 -0.34 -21.06 -16.48
N THR A 486 -0.13 -21.25 -15.19
CA THR A 486 1.15 -21.74 -14.64
C THR A 486 0.86 -22.82 -13.61
N ASN A 487 1.53 -23.98 -13.69
CA ASN A 487 1.34 -25.10 -12.75
C ASN A 487 -0.13 -25.50 -12.56
N SER A 488 -0.89 -25.58 -13.65
CA SER A 488 -2.34 -25.88 -13.66
C SER A 488 -3.22 -24.85 -12.94
N ARG A 489 -2.68 -23.69 -12.56
CA ARG A 489 -3.44 -22.56 -12.02
C ARG A 489 -3.90 -21.66 -13.15
N THR A 490 -5.20 -21.41 -13.22
CA THR A 490 -5.79 -20.45 -14.15
C THR A 490 -5.97 -19.12 -13.45
N PHE A 491 -5.76 -18.03 -14.19
CA PHE A 491 -5.85 -16.68 -13.66
C PHE A 491 -7.02 -15.94 -14.30
N THR A 492 -7.75 -15.20 -13.48
CA THR A 492 -8.88 -14.37 -13.93
C THR A 492 -8.70 -12.94 -13.47
N VAL A 493 -8.79 -11.99 -14.42
CA VAL A 493 -8.76 -10.55 -14.12
C VAL A 493 -9.96 -10.17 -13.26
N GLN A 494 -9.70 -9.41 -12.20
CA GLN A 494 -10.71 -8.91 -11.28
C GLN A 494 -11.06 -7.46 -11.64
N LEU A 495 -12.03 -7.26 -12.52
CA LEU A 495 -12.38 -5.90 -13.02
C LEU A 495 -12.77 -4.93 -11.89
N ASN A 496 -13.43 -5.44 -10.84
CA ASN A 496 -13.81 -4.67 -9.65
C ASN A 496 -12.60 -4.25 -8.77
N SER A 497 -11.42 -4.81 -9.02
CA SER A 497 -10.18 -4.43 -8.31
C SER A 497 -9.52 -3.18 -8.90
N ALA A 498 -9.97 -2.70 -10.07
CA ALA A 498 -9.31 -1.60 -10.75
C ALA A 498 -9.43 -0.28 -9.97
N LYS A 499 -8.30 0.42 -9.87
CA LYS A 499 -8.16 1.70 -9.16
C LYS A 499 -7.39 2.71 -10.01
N PHE A 500 -7.78 3.97 -9.92
CA PHE A 500 -7.20 5.07 -10.67
C PHE A 500 -6.34 5.99 -9.82
N PHE A 501 -5.34 6.59 -10.47
CA PHE A 501 -4.43 7.55 -9.89
C PHE A 501 -4.22 8.71 -10.86
N ASP A 502 -4.21 9.93 -10.34
CA ASP A 502 -3.77 11.11 -11.05
C ASP A 502 -2.25 11.04 -11.23
N TYR A 503 -1.80 11.04 -12.48
CA TYR A 503 -0.38 10.92 -12.82
C TYR A 503 0.44 12.12 -12.29
N TYR A 504 -0.14 13.31 -12.30
CA TYR A 504 0.56 14.55 -11.97
C TYR A 504 0.34 15.00 -10.52
N ASN A 505 -0.71 14.51 -9.86
CA ASN A 505 -1.05 14.92 -8.49
C ASN A 505 -1.23 13.73 -7.54
N LYS A 506 -0.16 13.36 -6.83
CA LYS A 506 -0.21 12.34 -5.77
C LYS A 506 -1.13 12.69 -4.59
N ASN A 507 -1.41 13.98 -4.38
CA ASN A 507 -2.26 14.48 -3.29
C ASN A 507 -3.74 14.60 -3.70
N ASN A 508 -4.11 14.19 -4.91
CA ASN A 508 -5.49 14.15 -5.35
C ASN A 508 -6.30 13.20 -4.46
N VAL A 509 -7.29 13.71 -3.74
CA VAL A 509 -8.07 12.96 -2.73
C VAL A 509 -8.88 11.79 -3.33
N THR A 510 -9.07 11.78 -4.65
CA THR A 510 -9.75 10.71 -5.38
C THR A 510 -8.79 9.63 -5.91
N ASN A 511 -7.48 9.75 -5.66
CA ASN A 511 -6.50 8.69 -5.95
C ASN A 511 -6.83 7.38 -5.24
N ASN A 512 -6.48 6.25 -5.86
CA ASN A 512 -6.80 4.91 -5.37
C ASN A 512 -8.32 4.70 -5.19
N THR A 513 -9.12 5.06 -6.20
CA THR A 513 -10.57 4.79 -6.24
C THR A 513 -10.99 4.31 -7.61
N ASN A 514 -12.26 3.91 -7.75
CA ASN A 514 -12.88 3.63 -9.05
C ASN A 514 -13.48 4.91 -9.71
N SER A 515 -13.28 6.09 -9.10
CA SER A 515 -13.78 7.37 -9.59
C SER A 515 -12.74 8.48 -9.33
N LEU A 516 -11.96 8.82 -10.36
CA LEU A 516 -10.88 9.79 -10.27
C LEU A 516 -11.30 11.11 -10.91
N ASN A 517 -11.38 12.17 -10.12
CA ASN A 517 -11.56 13.53 -10.62
C ASN A 517 -10.20 14.19 -10.76
N ILE A 518 -9.82 14.62 -11.97
CA ILE A 518 -8.61 15.41 -12.22
C ILE A 518 -9.03 16.87 -12.37
N ASP A 519 -8.64 17.69 -11.41
CA ASP A 519 -9.09 19.08 -11.28
C ASP A 519 -8.90 19.87 -12.58
N GLY A 520 -9.97 20.52 -13.02
CA GLY A 520 -10.02 21.31 -14.25
C GLY A 520 -9.98 20.51 -15.56
N LYS A 521 -9.81 19.18 -15.52
CA LYS A 521 -9.71 18.32 -16.71
C LYS A 521 -10.93 17.41 -16.90
N GLY A 522 -11.38 16.72 -15.85
CA GLY A 522 -12.53 15.83 -15.93
C GLY A 522 -12.45 14.62 -15.00
N THR A 523 -13.40 13.71 -15.14
CA THR A 523 -13.58 12.58 -14.21
C THR A 523 -13.59 11.24 -14.94
N PHE A 524 -12.79 10.29 -14.46
CA PHE A 524 -12.84 8.88 -14.84
C PHE A 524 -13.76 8.12 -13.88
N VAL A 525 -14.71 7.35 -14.39
CA VAL A 525 -15.59 6.47 -13.59
C VAL A 525 -15.57 5.07 -14.17
N LEU A 526 -15.27 4.07 -13.33
CA LEU A 526 -15.30 2.66 -13.68
C LEU A 526 -16.65 2.03 -13.32
N ASN A 527 -17.26 1.33 -14.26
CA ASN A 527 -18.28 0.32 -13.98
C ASN A 527 -17.58 -1.02 -13.65
N PRO A 528 -17.57 -1.46 -12.37
CA PRO A 528 -16.81 -2.64 -11.96
C PRO A 528 -17.41 -3.96 -12.48
N ALA A 529 -18.68 -3.96 -12.91
CA ALA A 529 -19.34 -5.15 -13.45
C ALA A 529 -18.96 -5.42 -14.91
N THR A 530 -18.73 -4.37 -15.69
CA THR A 530 -18.43 -4.48 -17.13
C THR A 530 -16.96 -4.21 -17.46
N GLY A 531 -16.22 -3.55 -16.58
CA GLY A 531 -14.86 -3.08 -16.87
C GLY A 531 -14.82 -1.84 -17.78
N ILE A 532 -15.97 -1.20 -18.02
CA ILE A 532 -16.07 0.01 -18.83
C ILE A 532 -15.71 1.22 -17.98
N ILE A 533 -14.77 2.01 -18.46
CA ILE A 533 -14.38 3.31 -17.92
C ILE A 533 -15.01 4.39 -18.78
N ILE A 534 -15.64 5.38 -18.15
CA ILE A 534 -16.12 6.60 -18.81
C ILE A 534 -15.27 7.76 -18.30
N PHE A 535 -14.58 8.45 -19.19
CA PHE A 535 -14.00 9.76 -18.92
C PHE A 535 -14.96 10.85 -19.37
N THR A 536 -15.42 11.69 -18.45
CA THR A 536 -16.24 12.86 -18.73
C THR A 536 -15.36 14.10 -18.56
N PRO A 537 -14.96 14.79 -19.65
CA PRO A 537 -14.14 15.97 -19.52
C PRO A 537 -14.94 17.13 -18.89
N SER A 538 -14.24 18.02 -18.19
CA SER A 538 -14.85 19.23 -17.63
C SER A 538 -15.33 20.14 -18.75
N ALA A 539 -16.44 20.85 -18.57
CA ALA A 539 -16.99 21.77 -19.59
C ALA A 539 -15.95 22.80 -20.10
N ASN A 540 -15.04 23.22 -19.22
CA ASN A 540 -14.00 24.21 -19.54
C ASN A 540 -12.71 23.60 -20.13
N PHE A 541 -12.61 22.27 -20.18
CA PHE A 541 -11.45 21.57 -20.73
C PHE A 541 -11.69 21.26 -22.22
N THR A 542 -11.31 22.21 -23.09
CA THR A 542 -11.55 22.13 -24.54
C THR A 542 -10.34 21.63 -25.33
N GLN A 543 -9.14 21.68 -24.76
CA GLN A 543 -7.92 21.20 -25.40
C GLN A 543 -6.85 20.78 -24.37
N GLY A 544 -5.99 19.84 -24.78
CA GLY A 544 -4.82 19.41 -24.01
C GLY A 544 -4.83 17.93 -23.66
N GLU A 545 -3.90 17.54 -22.79
CA GLU A 545 -3.69 16.14 -22.37
C GLU A 545 -4.17 15.90 -20.93
N VAL A 546 -4.83 14.75 -20.76
CA VAL A 546 -5.21 14.16 -19.47
C VAL A 546 -4.49 12.83 -19.35
N ILE A 547 -3.73 12.65 -18.26
CA ILE A 547 -3.09 11.36 -17.96
C ILE A 547 -3.61 10.88 -16.60
N ALA A 548 -4.26 9.73 -16.61
CA ALA A 548 -4.53 8.92 -15.43
C ALA A 548 -3.64 7.67 -15.46
N GLN A 549 -3.48 7.01 -14.32
CA GLN A 549 -2.92 5.66 -14.24
C GLN A 549 -3.96 4.72 -13.65
N TYR A 550 -3.92 3.45 -14.06
CA TYR A 550 -4.72 2.40 -13.45
C TYR A 550 -3.84 1.26 -12.93
N VAL A 551 -4.32 0.61 -11.87
CA VAL A 551 -3.84 -0.68 -11.38
C VAL A 551 -5.02 -1.63 -11.40
N ILE A 552 -4.80 -2.87 -11.81
CA ILE A 552 -5.81 -3.93 -11.82
C ILE A 552 -5.18 -5.24 -11.37
N SER A 553 -5.92 -6.05 -10.63
CA SER A 553 -5.44 -7.34 -10.14
C SER A 553 -6.06 -8.51 -10.90
N ASN A 554 -5.39 -9.64 -10.90
CA ASN A 554 -6.00 -10.94 -11.18
C ASN A 554 -5.98 -11.82 -9.92
N ALA A 555 -6.68 -12.94 -9.96
CA ALA A 555 -6.66 -13.96 -8.93
C ALA A 555 -6.39 -15.32 -9.58
N ALA A 556 -5.65 -16.17 -8.89
CA ALA A 556 -5.53 -17.58 -9.24
C ALA A 556 -6.76 -18.35 -8.72
N ASN A 557 -7.17 -19.39 -9.45
CA ASN A 557 -8.22 -20.29 -8.99
C ASN A 557 -7.83 -20.98 -7.66
N GLY A 558 -8.71 -20.90 -6.66
CA GLY A 558 -8.51 -21.54 -5.35
C GLY A 558 -7.56 -20.80 -4.39
N GLU A 559 -7.06 -19.61 -4.74
CA GLU A 559 -6.23 -18.79 -3.87
C GLU A 559 -6.98 -17.54 -3.38
N THR A 560 -6.63 -17.06 -2.18
CA THR A 560 -7.16 -15.81 -1.61
C THR A 560 -6.30 -14.59 -1.97
N MET A 561 -5.07 -14.81 -2.42
CA MET A 561 -4.15 -13.76 -2.85
C MET A 561 -4.57 -13.21 -4.21
N THR A 562 -4.45 -11.89 -4.40
CA THR A 562 -4.62 -11.23 -5.69
C THR A 562 -3.32 -10.54 -6.08
N TYR A 563 -2.98 -10.60 -7.37
CA TYR A 563 -1.71 -10.09 -7.90
C TYR A 563 -1.97 -8.80 -8.68
N PRO A 564 -1.57 -7.63 -8.16
CA PRO A 564 -1.78 -6.35 -8.85
C PRO A 564 -0.81 -6.16 -10.02
N SER A 565 -1.27 -5.52 -11.09
CA SER A 565 -0.41 -4.99 -12.15
C SER A 565 0.47 -3.84 -11.64
N ASN A 566 1.44 -3.43 -12.45
CA ASN A 566 2.04 -2.10 -12.32
C ASN A 566 1.00 -1.01 -12.59
N LYS A 567 1.33 0.24 -12.20
CA LYS A 567 0.59 1.43 -12.65
C LYS A 567 0.81 1.60 -14.15
N THR A 568 -0.29 1.61 -14.91
CA THR A 568 -0.29 1.74 -16.37
C THR A 568 -1.06 2.99 -16.79
N ASN A 569 -0.55 3.75 -17.76
CA ASN A 569 -1.13 5.04 -18.13
C ASN A 569 -2.37 4.89 -19.03
N ILE A 570 -3.33 5.79 -18.81
CA ILE A 570 -4.39 6.17 -19.72
C ILE A 570 -4.14 7.62 -20.12
N THR A 571 -3.82 7.84 -21.39
CA THR A 571 -3.59 9.15 -21.98
C THR A 571 -4.74 9.50 -22.91
N ILE A 572 -5.39 10.63 -22.63
CA ILE A 572 -6.45 11.22 -23.45
C ILE A 572 -5.99 12.59 -23.93
N THR A 573 -5.98 12.81 -25.24
CA THR A 573 -5.71 14.12 -25.84
C THR A 573 -6.98 14.67 -26.48
N ILE A 574 -7.36 15.90 -26.11
CA ILE A 574 -8.51 16.62 -26.69
C ILE A 574 -7.98 17.80 -27.51
N GLY A 575 -8.48 18.01 -28.73
CA GLY A 575 -8.10 19.19 -29.51
C GLY A 575 -8.81 19.32 -30.86
N SER A 576 -8.99 20.56 -31.31
CA SER A 576 -9.58 20.90 -32.62
C SER A 576 -8.56 20.65 -33.74
N GLY A 577 -8.53 19.43 -34.27
CA GLY A 577 -7.61 19.03 -35.33
C GLY A 577 -7.58 17.52 -35.60
N TYR A 578 -8.15 16.72 -34.72
CA TYR A 578 -8.28 15.28 -34.93
C TYR A 578 -9.52 14.94 -35.77
N SER A 579 -9.36 14.20 -36.85
CA SER A 579 -10.49 13.65 -37.62
C SER A 579 -10.82 12.26 -37.10
N SER A 580 -11.85 12.17 -36.23
CA SER A 580 -12.32 10.94 -35.57
C SER A 580 -11.36 10.34 -34.53
N PRO A 581 -11.87 9.57 -33.54
CA PRO A 581 -11.03 9.00 -32.50
C PRO A 581 -10.03 7.99 -33.08
N ILE A 582 -8.75 8.36 -33.10
CA ILE A 582 -7.66 7.42 -33.39
C ILE A 582 -7.43 6.60 -32.11
N ILE A 583 -7.73 5.31 -32.17
CA ILE A 583 -7.42 4.35 -31.11
C ILE A 583 -6.14 3.63 -31.53
N THR A 584 -5.02 4.00 -30.93
CA THR A 584 -3.78 3.23 -31.08
C THR A 584 -3.57 2.38 -29.83
N VAL A 585 -3.67 1.05 -30.00
CA VAL A 585 -3.16 0.10 -29.02
C VAL A 585 -1.68 -0.09 -29.34
N LYS A 586 -0.79 0.27 -28.41
CA LYS A 586 0.62 -0.13 -28.50
C LYS A 586 0.83 -1.32 -27.57
N PRO A 587 1.20 -2.50 -28.07
CA PRO A 587 1.80 -3.51 -27.21
C PRO A 587 3.10 -2.96 -26.62
N GLN A 588 3.44 -3.38 -25.39
CA GLN A 588 4.71 -3.04 -24.75
C GLN A 588 5.91 -3.50 -25.57
#